data_AF-X0IBP2-F1
#
_entry.id   AF-X0IBP2-F1
#
_cell.length_a   1.000
_cell.length_b   1.000
_cell.length_c   1.000
_cell.angle_alpha   90.00
_cell.angle_beta   90.00
_cell.angle_gamma   90.00
#
_symmetry.space_group_name_H-M   'P 1'
#
loop_
_entity.id
_entity.type
_entity.pdbx_description
1 polymer ?
#
loop_
_entity_poly.entity_id
_entity_poly.type
_entity_poly.pdbx_seq_one_letter_code
_entity_poly.pdbx_strand_id
1 'polypeptide(L)'
;MGAALKEKKENPRLWISWALQMYLDIVQGLGESVGRGYEQFKQESLKIQKALVDLPKTAERRQVLQVAKRWNHDPIYETNQSMMEFGAMAHSDDNAAFPFLRRNPMHCGLLIHHMRSMLHANGVKAAAPRRGLMTTTQLYQALRQ
;
A
#
# COMPACT_ATOMS: atom_id res chain seq x y z
N MET A 1 -0.40 53.39 -13.63
CA MET A 1 -1.56 52.68 -13.06
C MET A 1 -1.32 51.19 -13.28
N GLY A 2 -0.92 50.35 -12.34
CA GLY A 2 -1.16 50.37 -10.90
C GLY A 2 -2.09 49.23 -10.45
N ALA A 3 -2.00 48.04 -11.06
CA ALA A 3 -2.68 46.83 -10.60
C ALA A 3 -1.64 45.81 -10.17
N ALA A 4 -1.02 46.07 -9.01
CA ALA A 4 -0.28 45.03 -8.31
C ALA A 4 -1.27 43.89 -8.02
N LEU A 5 -1.01 42.72 -8.61
CA LEU A 5 -1.59 41.46 -8.19
C LEU A 5 -1.35 41.34 -6.69
N LYS A 6 -2.35 41.70 -5.88
CA LYS A 6 -2.39 41.37 -4.47
C LYS A 6 -2.53 39.85 -4.40
N GLU A 7 -1.40 39.15 -4.44
CA GLU A 7 -1.31 37.83 -3.84
C GLU A 7 -1.82 37.98 -2.41
N LYS A 8 -3.04 37.48 -2.16
CA LYS A 8 -3.44 37.15 -0.80
C LYS A 8 -2.49 36.05 -0.37
N LYS A 9 -1.41 36.43 0.33
CA LYS A 9 -0.63 35.50 1.15
C LYS A 9 -1.56 35.02 2.27
N GLU A 10 -2.45 34.09 1.94
CA GLU A 10 -3.01 33.20 2.96
C GLU A 10 -1.81 32.51 3.58
N ASN A 11 -1.51 32.84 4.83
CA ASN A 11 -0.49 32.13 5.57
C ASN A 11 -0.82 30.64 5.48
N PRO A 12 0.12 29.77 5.08
CA PRO A 12 -0.11 28.35 5.11
C PRO A 12 -0.58 28.00 6.51
N ARG A 13 -1.71 27.29 6.60
CA ARG A 13 -2.32 26.96 7.90
C ARG A 13 -1.24 26.24 8.72
N LEU A 14 -0.97 26.72 9.94
CA LEU A 14 0.14 26.25 10.78
C LEU A 14 0.20 24.71 10.90
N TRP A 15 -0.94 24.03 10.86
CA TRP A 15 -1.01 22.57 10.90
C TRP A 15 -0.36 21.90 9.68
N ILE A 16 -0.38 22.52 8.49
CA ILE A 16 0.24 22.00 7.27
C ILE A 16 1.76 22.03 7.44
N SER A 17 2.30 23.17 7.89
CA SER A 17 3.74 23.31 8.16
C SER A 17 4.21 22.31 9.22
N TRP A 18 3.41 22.12 10.29
CA TRP A 18 3.69 21.13 11.31
C TRP A 18 3.64 19.69 10.78
N ALA A 19 2.61 19.33 10.02
CA ALA A 19 2.49 17.99 9.42
C ALA A 19 3.62 17.70 8.42
N LEU A 20 4.01 18.70 7.62
CA LEU A 20 5.13 18.59 6.71
C LEU A 20 6.45 18.38 7.47
N GLN A 21 6.68 19.13 8.55
CA GLN A 21 7.86 18.95 9.39
C GLN A 21 7.92 17.53 9.96
N MET A 22 6.82 17.05 10.55
CA MET A 22 6.75 15.67 11.06
C MET A 22 7.03 14.63 9.97
N TYR A 23 6.48 14.83 8.76
CA TYR A 23 6.75 13.94 7.64
C TYR A 23 8.24 13.94 7.25
N LEU A 24 8.85 15.12 7.15
CA LEU A 24 10.28 15.25 6.85
C LEU A 24 11.14 14.60 7.92
N ASP A 25 10.83 14.81 9.20
CA ASP A 25 11.55 14.20 10.33
C ASP A 25 11.47 12.66 10.26
N ILE A 26 10.30 12.10 9.89
CA ILE A 26 10.12 10.65 9.69
C ILE A 26 10.98 10.16 8.53
N VAL A 27 10.93 10.84 7.38
CA VAL A 27 11.70 10.45 6.19
C VAL A 27 13.20 10.54 6.45
N GLN A 28 13.66 11.60 7.11
CA GLN A 28 15.05 11.79 7.49
C GLN A 28 15.51 10.75 8.52
N GLY A 29 14.70 10.48 9.54
CA GLY A 29 14.98 9.44 10.54
C GLY A 29 15.06 8.04 9.96
N LEU A 30 14.29 7.76 8.90
CA LEU A 30 14.38 6.51 8.14
C LEU A 30 15.59 6.50 7.18
N GLY A 31 16.01 7.64 6.63
CA GLY A 31 17.18 7.75 5.75
C GLY A 31 17.10 6.79 4.55
N GLU A 32 18.14 6.00 4.35
CA GLU A 32 18.21 4.98 3.28
C GLU A 32 17.12 3.90 3.40
N SER A 33 16.49 3.79 4.57
CA SER A 33 15.47 2.78 4.83
C SER A 33 14.05 3.16 4.45
N VAL A 34 13.82 4.37 3.92
CA VAL A 34 12.51 4.84 3.43
C VAL A 34 11.89 3.83 2.45
N GLY A 35 12.70 3.22 1.58
CA GLY A 35 12.25 2.20 0.63
C GLY A 35 11.82 0.87 1.25
N ARG A 36 12.25 0.55 2.49
CA ARG A 36 11.89 -0.73 3.16
C ARG A 36 10.40 -0.85 3.41
N GLY A 37 9.69 0.26 3.60
CA GLY A 37 8.24 0.26 3.82
C GLY A 37 7.47 -0.34 2.63
N TYR A 38 7.93 -0.07 1.40
CA TYR A 38 7.33 -0.63 0.20
C TYR A 38 7.57 -2.14 0.07
N GLU A 39 8.78 -2.61 0.36
CA GLU A 39 9.06 -4.05 0.34
C GLU A 39 8.29 -4.82 1.41
N GLN A 40 8.17 -4.26 2.62
CA GLN A 40 7.31 -4.82 3.67
C GLN A 40 5.85 -4.88 3.22
N PHE A 41 5.36 -3.82 2.57
CA PHE A 41 4.01 -3.79 2.03
C PHE A 41 3.78 -4.91 1.00
N LYS A 42 4.71 -5.11 0.06
CA LYS A 42 4.64 -6.21 -0.92
C LYS A 42 4.64 -7.58 -0.25
N GLN A 43 5.52 -7.78 0.73
CA GLN A 43 5.62 -9.05 1.46
C GLN A 43 4.33 -9.37 2.21
N GLU A 44 3.76 -8.38 2.92
CA GLU A 44 2.51 -8.56 3.65
C GLU A 44 1.32 -8.82 2.73
N SER A 45 1.22 -8.09 1.60
CA SER A 45 0.21 -8.38 0.58
C SER A 45 0.32 -9.83 0.08
N LEU A 46 1.54 -10.29 -0.24
CA LEU A 46 1.77 -11.65 -0.73
C LEU A 46 1.43 -12.71 0.33
N LYS A 47 1.79 -12.48 1.60
CA LYS A 47 1.44 -13.38 2.72
C LYS A 47 -0.07 -13.56 2.84
N ILE A 48 -0.82 -12.45 2.84
CA ILE A 48 -2.29 -12.49 2.92
C ILE A 48 -2.87 -13.22 1.70
N GLN A 49 -2.35 -12.95 0.50
CA GLN A 49 -2.81 -13.66 -0.71
C GLN A 49 -2.57 -15.17 -0.60
N LYS A 50 -1.37 -15.59 -0.17
CA LYS A 50 -1.01 -17.02 0.04
C LYS A 50 -1.90 -17.68 1.08
N ALA A 51 -2.11 -17.05 2.23
CA ALA A 51 -2.96 -17.57 3.30
C ALA A 51 -4.41 -17.83 2.86
N LEU A 52 -4.87 -17.15 1.82
CA LEU A 52 -6.22 -17.29 1.28
C LEU A 52 -6.29 -18.22 0.07
N VAL A 53 -5.18 -18.73 -0.49
CA VAL A 53 -5.21 -19.60 -1.69
C VAL A 53 -6.06 -20.82 -1.46
N ASP A 54 -5.86 -21.51 -0.34
CA ASP A 54 -6.48 -22.81 -0.02
C ASP A 54 -7.87 -22.69 0.65
N LEU A 55 -8.35 -21.47 0.90
CA LEU A 55 -9.66 -21.25 1.50
C LEU A 55 -10.80 -21.36 0.47
N PRO A 56 -12.01 -21.79 0.89
CA PRO A 56 -13.19 -21.81 0.03
C PRO A 56 -13.46 -20.46 -0.63
N LYS A 57 -13.97 -20.48 -1.87
CA LYS A 57 -14.29 -19.28 -2.65
C LYS A 57 -15.54 -18.57 -2.12
N THR A 58 -15.45 -17.93 -0.96
CA THR A 58 -16.55 -17.14 -0.37
C THR A 58 -16.53 -15.68 -0.79
N ALA A 59 -17.60 -14.92 -0.50
CA ALA A 59 -17.65 -13.48 -0.74
C ALA A 59 -16.63 -12.72 0.11
N GLU A 60 -16.45 -13.14 1.37
CA GLU A 60 -15.53 -12.56 2.34
C GLU A 60 -14.08 -12.76 1.90
N ARG A 61 -13.74 -13.97 1.40
CA ARG A 61 -12.44 -14.25 0.79
C ARG A 61 -12.17 -13.29 -0.38
N ARG A 62 -13.16 -13.07 -1.26
CA ARG A 62 -13.02 -12.15 -2.39
C ARG A 62 -12.75 -10.72 -1.93
N GLN A 63 -13.43 -10.24 -0.88
CA GLN A 63 -13.20 -8.90 -0.33
C GLN A 63 -11.77 -8.74 0.21
N VAL A 64 -11.26 -9.71 0.97
CA VAL A 64 -9.87 -9.64 1.48
C VAL A 64 -8.87 -9.69 0.34
N LEU A 65 -9.08 -10.59 -0.64
CA LEU A 65 -8.21 -10.67 -1.82
C LEU A 65 -8.23 -9.41 -2.67
N GLN A 66 -9.38 -8.76 -2.82
CA GLN A 66 -9.49 -7.50 -3.57
C GLN A 66 -8.62 -6.42 -2.95
N VAL A 67 -8.62 -6.29 -1.62
CA VAL A 67 -7.80 -5.31 -0.92
C VAL A 67 -6.31 -5.66 -1.01
N ALA A 68 -5.96 -6.93 -0.82
CA ALA A 68 -4.56 -7.37 -0.92
C ALA A 68 -3.99 -7.23 -2.34
N LYS A 69 -4.81 -7.47 -3.37
CA LYS A 69 -4.41 -7.41 -4.79
C LYS A 69 -4.53 -6.03 -5.43
N ARG A 70 -5.14 -5.06 -4.73
CA ARG A 70 -5.42 -3.71 -5.27
C ARG A 70 -4.17 -3.03 -5.84
N TRP A 71 -3.00 -3.39 -5.35
CA TRP A 71 -1.71 -2.79 -5.68
C TRP A 71 -0.76 -3.78 -6.37
N ASN A 72 -1.31 -4.84 -6.99
CA ASN A 72 -0.50 -5.76 -7.78
C ASN A 72 -0.10 -5.17 -9.15
N HIS A 73 -0.88 -4.21 -9.64
CA HIS A 73 -0.77 -3.64 -10.98
C HIS A 73 -0.66 -2.12 -10.85
N ASP A 74 0.46 -1.57 -11.32
CA ASP A 74 0.64 -0.13 -11.47
C ASP A 74 0.36 0.22 -12.94
N PRO A 75 -0.80 0.83 -13.26
CA PRO A 75 -1.17 1.09 -14.65
C PRO A 75 -0.20 2.05 -15.33
N ILE A 76 0.45 2.96 -14.58
CA ILE A 76 1.43 3.90 -15.13
C ILE A 76 2.69 3.12 -15.52
N TYR A 77 3.18 2.27 -14.63
CA TYR A 77 4.33 1.42 -14.90
C TYR A 77 4.07 0.46 -16.08
N GLU A 78 2.92 -0.22 -16.10
CA GLU A 78 2.55 -1.15 -17.17
C GLU A 78 2.44 -0.44 -18.53
N THR A 79 1.84 0.77 -18.56
CA THR A 79 1.75 1.58 -19.78
C THR A 79 3.14 2.00 -20.26
N ASN A 80 4.00 2.48 -19.35
CA ASN A 80 5.37 2.88 -19.69
C ASN A 80 6.18 1.69 -20.21
N GLN A 81 6.04 0.52 -19.59
CA GLN A 81 6.69 -0.70 -20.04
C GLN A 81 6.23 -1.10 -21.46
N SER A 82 4.92 -1.05 -21.73
CA SER A 82 4.38 -1.32 -23.07
C SER A 82 4.88 -0.31 -24.12
N MET A 83 4.97 0.97 -23.77
CA MET A 83 5.53 2.00 -24.67
C MET A 83 7.02 1.81 -24.94
N MET A 84 7.78 1.33 -23.96
CA MET A 84 9.19 0.97 -24.11
C MET A 84 9.35 -0.24 -25.04
N GLU A 85 8.53 -1.28 -24.87
CA GLU A 85 8.52 -2.47 -25.73
C GLU A 85 8.15 -2.12 -27.18
N PHE A 86 7.26 -1.15 -27.38
CA PHE A 86 6.88 -0.65 -28.71
C PHE A 86 7.92 0.32 -29.33
N GLY A 87 8.98 0.66 -28.61
CA GLY A 87 10.01 1.61 -29.07
C GLY A 87 9.55 3.08 -29.10
N ALA A 88 8.41 3.39 -28.48
CA ALA A 88 7.87 4.74 -28.37
C ALA A 88 8.44 5.54 -27.19
N MET A 89 9.18 4.88 -26.29
CA MET A 89 9.80 5.49 -25.11
C MET A 89 11.20 4.92 -24.88
N ALA A 90 12.14 5.78 -24.49
CA ALA A 90 13.50 5.36 -24.14
C ALA A 90 13.52 4.54 -22.85
N HIS A 91 14.44 3.58 -22.76
CA HIS A 91 14.65 2.85 -21.52
C HIS A 91 15.24 3.77 -20.46
N SER A 92 14.59 3.85 -19.30
CA SER A 92 15.08 4.60 -18.14
C SER A 92 14.93 3.76 -16.87
N ASP A 93 15.95 3.80 -16.02
CA ASP A 93 15.94 3.14 -14.71
C ASP A 93 14.96 3.81 -13.72
N ASP A 94 14.52 5.04 -14.04
CA ASP A 94 13.55 5.80 -13.25
C ASP A 94 12.10 5.29 -13.39
N ASN A 95 11.82 4.39 -14.33
CA ASN A 95 10.51 3.75 -14.47
C ASN A 95 10.32 2.65 -13.41
N ALA A 96 10.35 3.00 -12.13
CA ALA A 96 10.04 2.07 -11.05
C ALA A 96 8.52 2.02 -10.78
N ALA A 97 7.96 0.82 -10.58
CA ALA A 97 6.56 0.66 -10.17
C ALA A 97 6.30 1.30 -8.80
N PHE A 98 5.13 1.96 -8.69
CA PHE A 98 4.61 2.63 -7.50
C PHE A 98 5.59 3.62 -6.84
N PRO A 99 6.08 4.64 -7.57
CA PRO A 99 7.05 5.60 -7.04
C PRO A 99 6.52 6.34 -5.80
N PHE A 100 5.20 6.58 -5.75
CA PHE A 100 4.54 7.15 -4.57
C PHE A 100 4.74 6.28 -3.32
N LEU A 101 4.47 4.97 -3.38
CA LEU A 101 4.60 4.09 -2.23
C LEU A 101 6.06 3.95 -1.80
N ARG A 102 6.99 3.88 -2.77
CA ARG A 102 8.44 3.82 -2.50
C ARG A 102 8.96 5.04 -1.73
N ARG A 103 8.38 6.22 -1.96
CA ARG A 103 8.78 7.47 -1.29
C ARG A 103 8.02 7.72 0.01
N ASN A 104 6.92 7.01 0.26
CA ASN A 104 6.01 7.27 1.37
C ASN A 104 5.80 6.03 2.26
N PRO A 105 6.74 5.72 3.16
CA PRO A 105 6.67 4.55 4.04
C PRO A 105 5.47 4.60 4.99
N MET A 106 5.02 5.79 5.40
CA MET A 106 3.80 5.96 6.21
C MET A 106 2.55 5.43 5.48
N HIS A 107 2.41 5.73 4.19
CA HIS A 107 1.30 5.20 3.38
C HIS A 107 1.37 3.68 3.26
N CYS A 108 2.57 3.10 3.12
CA CYS A 108 2.76 1.66 3.15
C CYS A 108 2.28 1.06 4.48
N GLY A 109 2.65 1.65 5.61
CA GLY A 109 2.21 1.21 6.94
C GLY A 109 0.68 1.23 7.11
N LEU A 110 0.03 2.30 6.65
CA LEU A 110 -1.44 2.41 6.67
C LEU A 110 -2.11 1.35 5.78
N LEU A 111 -1.56 1.08 4.60
CA LEU A 111 -2.07 0.05 3.70
C LEU A 111 -1.90 -1.35 4.29
N ILE A 112 -0.76 -1.66 4.91
CA ILE A 112 -0.54 -2.92 5.64
C ILE A 112 -1.58 -3.07 6.75
N HIS A 113 -1.79 -2.03 7.54
CA HIS A 113 -2.78 -2.05 8.61
C HIS A 113 -4.20 -2.30 8.07
N HIS A 114 -4.59 -1.62 6.99
CA HIS A 114 -5.89 -1.81 6.35
C HIS A 114 -6.07 -3.25 5.85
N MET A 115 -5.08 -3.83 5.18
CA MET A 115 -5.12 -5.22 4.70
C MET A 115 -5.30 -6.21 5.86
N ARG A 116 -4.55 -6.04 6.96
CA ARG A 116 -4.67 -6.89 8.15
C ARG A 116 -6.04 -6.78 8.79
N SER A 117 -6.56 -5.56 8.95
CA SER A 117 -7.90 -5.33 9.51
C SER A 117 -8.99 -5.99 8.66
N MET A 118 -8.87 -5.93 7.32
CA MET A 118 -9.79 -6.63 6.42
C MET A 118 -9.69 -8.16 6.56
N LEU A 119 -8.47 -8.71 6.65
CA LEU A 119 -8.26 -10.13 6.91
C LEU A 119 -8.87 -10.55 8.25
N HIS A 120 -8.72 -9.77 9.31
CA HIS A 120 -9.31 -10.12 10.60
C HIS A 120 -10.85 -10.06 10.57
N ALA A 121 -11.43 -9.02 9.98
CA ALA A 121 -12.89 -8.86 9.92
C ALA A 121 -13.59 -9.92 9.05
N ASN A 122 -12.96 -10.30 7.94
CA ASN A 122 -13.59 -11.14 6.91
C ASN A 122 -12.93 -12.52 6.75
N GLY A 123 -11.65 -12.67 7.08
CA GLY A 123 -10.92 -13.94 6.96
C GLY A 123 -11.44 -15.02 7.89
N VAL A 124 -11.89 -14.66 9.10
CA VAL A 124 -12.54 -15.61 10.03
C VAL A 124 -13.81 -16.18 9.43
N LYS A 125 -14.64 -15.32 8.83
CA LYS A 125 -15.88 -15.73 8.16
C LYS A 125 -15.59 -16.59 6.92
N ALA A 126 -14.54 -16.26 6.17
CA ALA A 126 -14.09 -17.03 5.01
C ALA A 126 -13.55 -18.42 5.37
N ALA A 127 -12.92 -18.59 6.54
CA ALA A 127 -12.35 -19.86 7.02
C ALA A 127 -13.37 -20.76 7.75
N ALA A 128 -14.47 -20.18 8.25
CA ALA A 128 -15.53 -20.88 8.97
C ALA A 128 -16.37 -21.95 8.23
N PRO A 129 -16.37 -22.12 6.88
CA PRO A 129 -17.20 -23.14 6.23
C PRO A 129 -16.86 -24.59 6.61
N ARG A 130 -15.66 -24.86 7.13
CA ARG A 130 -15.34 -26.16 7.72
C ARG A 130 -15.84 -26.17 9.16
N ARG A 131 -16.88 -26.98 9.43
CA ARG A 131 -17.33 -27.34 10.80
C ARG A 131 -16.10 -27.57 11.69
N GLY A 132 -15.76 -26.61 12.55
CA GLY A 132 -14.54 -26.68 13.34
C GLY A 132 -14.17 -25.33 13.94
N LEU A 133 -14.61 -25.13 15.18
CA LEU A 133 -14.13 -24.07 16.07
C LEU A 133 -12.59 -24.15 16.19
N MET A 134 -11.85 -23.38 15.39
CA MET A 134 -10.41 -23.11 15.57
C MET A 134 -10.01 -21.77 14.92
N THR A 135 -10.78 -20.70 15.16
CA THR A 135 -10.80 -19.56 14.23
C THR A 135 -9.89 -18.37 14.55
N THR A 136 -9.15 -18.37 15.67
CA THR A 136 -8.21 -17.26 15.98
C THR A 136 -6.77 -17.73 16.11
N THR A 137 -6.50 -18.84 16.80
CA THR A 137 -5.14 -19.36 17.03
C THR A 137 -4.45 -19.84 15.76
N GLN A 138 -5.15 -20.55 14.87
CA GLN A 138 -4.59 -21.00 13.59
C GLN A 138 -4.32 -19.83 12.63
N LEU A 139 -5.20 -18.82 12.63
CA LEU A 139 -5.00 -17.59 11.85
C LEU A 139 -3.80 -16.78 12.38
N TYR A 140 -3.65 -16.68 13.70
CA TYR A 140 -2.52 -16.01 14.34
C TYR A 140 -1.20 -16.75 14.09
N GLN A 141 -1.22 -18.09 14.10
CA GLN A 141 -0.06 -18.91 13.76
C GLN A 141 0.34 -18.77 12.29
N ALA A 142 -0.62 -18.72 11.36
CA ALA A 142 -0.37 -18.50 9.94
C ALA A 142 0.19 -17.09 9.63
N LEU A 143 -0.07 -16.10 10.49
CA LEU A 143 0.47 -14.75 10.37
C LEU A 143 1.86 -14.58 11.02
N ARG A 144 2.27 -15.50 11.88
CA ARG A 144 3.53 -15.42 12.65
C ARG A 144 4.71 -16.10 11.95
N GLN A 145 4.47 -16.97 10.97
CA GLN A 145 5.50 -17.60 10.12
C GLN A 145 5.77 -16.77 8.87
#